data_AF-A0A5C5W487-F1
#
_entry.id   AF-A0A5C5W487-F1
#
_cell.length_a   1.000
_cell.length_b   1.000
_cell.length_c   1.000
_cell.angle_alpha   90.00
_cell.angle_beta   90.00
_cell.angle_gamma   90.00
#
_symmetry.space_group_name_H-M   'P 1'
#
loop_
_entity.id
_entity.type
_entity.pdbx_description
1 polymer ?
#
loop_
_entity_poly.entity_id
_entity_poly.type
_entity_poly.pdbx_seq_one_letter_code
_entity_poly.pdbx_strand_id
1 'polypeptide(L)'
;MTHPGRALTFLVSLLALAAVAAAQQPSGAPLEAQRGKPALTADDVAAIKTWLSERVDAVGQGDAGSGEALTQLRTAYDGTPAFKEAFAAATIEAVRGKYKLLKTDGAARLLILVSTLGVADGGSLLAEALADERAAARFSAAAGLRTLRPRLALAGGEYVSRALQALRDGGKKETSRRTLEIIYRAMSYAELPSPPDPKPHAAALLDVLESRAEQYAKLAVSAEGADVVGLETAAALKAGFSDEEKKRLAVVAAKMLRYAVWRYVAGDAPLSKVGVKATAADNPLVDVRNATELLIEEAEKRLVELTAPSNPIPNITEQMKKSADTTQMKIQMDAWATHLQRALGMDFRVPESDGR
;
A
#
# COMPACT_ATOMS: atom_id res chain seq x y z
N MET A 1 4.22 21.88 37.48
CA MET A 1 3.58 22.36 36.24
C MET A 1 3.48 21.21 35.26
N THR A 2 2.24 20.89 34.91
CA THR A 2 1.76 19.77 34.11
C THR A 2 1.73 20.12 32.62
N HIS A 3 2.32 19.30 31.75
CA HIS A 3 1.57 18.54 30.73
C HIS A 3 2.50 17.69 29.81
N PRO A 4 1.96 16.58 29.25
CA PRO A 4 2.66 15.51 28.54
C PRO A 4 2.55 15.62 27.00
N GLY A 5 3.37 14.88 26.25
CA GLY A 5 3.23 14.71 24.80
C GLY A 5 3.93 13.45 24.30
N ARG A 6 3.28 12.29 24.41
CA ARG A 6 2.78 11.46 23.28
C ARG A 6 3.82 11.15 22.19
N ALA A 7 4.65 10.13 22.45
CA ALA A 7 5.17 9.26 21.41
C ALA A 7 4.10 8.19 21.11
N LEU A 8 3.44 8.31 19.95
CA LEU A 8 2.43 7.36 19.47
C LEU A 8 3.13 6.27 18.66
N THR A 9 3.79 5.33 19.35
CA THR A 9 4.35 4.13 18.73
C THR A 9 3.20 3.16 18.43
N PHE A 10 2.64 3.22 17.21
CA PHE A 10 1.63 2.24 16.76
C PHE A 10 2.31 0.92 16.41
N LEU A 11 2.52 0.10 17.43
CA LEU A 11 2.85 -1.32 17.32
C LEU A 11 1.67 -2.06 16.69
N VAL A 12 1.89 -2.63 15.50
CA VAL A 12 1.06 -3.71 14.96
C VAL A 12 1.43 -4.96 15.75
N SER A 13 0.81 -5.13 16.92
CA SER A 13 0.94 -6.34 17.72
C SER A 13 -0.13 -7.34 17.28
N LEU A 14 0.34 -8.54 16.95
CA LEU A 14 -0.43 -9.72 16.68
C LEU A 14 -1.57 -9.91 17.69
N LEU A 15 -2.78 -10.12 17.18
CA LEU A 15 -3.88 -10.75 17.89
C LEU A 15 -3.51 -12.22 18.17
N ALA A 16 -2.93 -12.49 19.33
CA ALA A 16 -2.74 -13.83 19.88
C ALA A 16 -3.19 -13.88 21.35
N LEU A 17 -4.29 -14.59 21.54
CA LEU A 17 -4.83 -15.35 22.69
C LEU A 17 -4.66 -14.90 24.17
N ALA A 18 -5.83 -14.98 24.82
CA ALA A 18 -6.17 -15.53 26.16
C ALA A 18 -6.20 -14.58 27.38
N ALA A 19 -7.42 -14.32 27.91
CA ALA A 19 -7.94 -15.02 29.08
C ALA A 19 -9.42 -14.66 29.34
N VAL A 20 -10.13 -15.64 29.88
CA VAL A 20 -11.58 -15.79 30.04
C VAL A 20 -12.11 -14.95 31.21
N ALA A 21 -13.22 -14.24 31.00
CA ALA A 21 -14.16 -13.91 32.06
C ALA A 21 -15.57 -14.32 31.60
N ALA A 22 -16.10 -15.37 32.21
CA ALA A 22 -17.41 -15.91 31.90
C ALA A 22 -18.50 -14.95 32.38
N ALA A 23 -19.08 -14.18 31.45
CA ALA A 23 -20.44 -13.69 31.59
C ALA A 23 -21.38 -14.74 31.00
N GLN A 24 -22.45 -15.10 31.73
CA GLN A 24 -23.46 -16.07 31.31
C GLN A 24 -24.01 -15.69 29.92
N GLN A 25 -23.61 -16.43 28.88
CA GLN A 25 -24.23 -16.37 27.57
C GLN A 25 -25.66 -16.92 27.67
N PRO A 26 -26.67 -16.27 27.06
CA PRO A 26 -27.98 -16.89 26.88
C PRO A 26 -27.80 -18.23 26.17
N SER A 27 -28.47 -19.27 26.67
CA SER A 27 -28.40 -20.63 26.13
C SER A 27 -28.99 -20.70 24.72
N GLY A 28 -28.11 -20.62 23.73
CA GLY A 28 -28.35 -20.70 22.29
C GLY A 28 -27.32 -19.81 21.61
N ALA A 29 -26.37 -20.39 20.86
CA ALA A 29 -25.37 -19.55 20.21
C ALA A 29 -26.06 -18.63 19.18
N PRO A 30 -25.62 -17.36 19.05
CA PRO A 30 -26.28 -16.42 18.15
C PRO A 30 -26.35 -16.96 16.71
N LEU A 31 -27.53 -16.82 16.11
CA LEU A 31 -27.88 -17.25 14.74
C LEU A 31 -27.82 -18.77 14.49
N GLU A 32 -27.74 -19.63 15.52
CA GLU A 32 -27.68 -21.10 15.36
C GLU A 32 -28.82 -21.65 14.49
N ALA A 33 -30.04 -21.15 14.69
CA ALA A 33 -31.21 -21.58 13.93
C ALA A 33 -31.10 -21.28 12.42
N GLN A 34 -30.34 -20.24 12.04
CA GLN A 34 -30.13 -19.84 10.66
C GLN A 34 -28.96 -20.60 10.01
N ARG A 35 -27.88 -20.89 10.76
CA ARG A 35 -26.64 -21.48 10.22
C ARG A 35 -26.83 -22.80 9.50
N GLY A 36 -27.75 -23.64 9.99
CA GLY A 36 -28.04 -24.96 9.44
C GLY A 36 -29.05 -24.97 8.29
N LYS A 37 -29.67 -23.83 7.97
CA LYS A 37 -30.72 -23.80 6.96
C LYS A 37 -30.13 -23.85 5.54
N PRO A 38 -30.64 -24.74 4.66
CA PRO A 38 -30.21 -24.80 3.27
C PRO A 38 -30.70 -23.60 2.46
N ALA A 39 -31.82 -23.00 2.86
CA ALA A 39 -32.38 -21.77 2.30
C ALA A 39 -32.85 -20.85 3.44
N LEU A 40 -32.58 -19.55 3.31
CA LEU A 40 -32.97 -18.55 4.29
C LEU A 40 -34.27 -17.86 3.88
N THR A 41 -35.17 -17.63 4.83
CA THR A 41 -36.36 -16.79 4.62
C THR A 41 -36.00 -15.30 4.74
N ALA A 42 -36.93 -14.41 4.39
CA ALA A 42 -36.77 -12.97 4.63
C ALA A 42 -36.57 -12.64 6.12
N ASP A 43 -37.30 -13.32 7.01
CA ASP A 43 -37.17 -13.14 8.46
C ASP A 43 -35.80 -13.61 8.97
N ASP A 44 -35.26 -14.70 8.42
CA ASP A 44 -33.91 -15.16 8.73
C ASP A 44 -32.85 -14.13 8.34
N VAL A 45 -32.97 -13.56 7.14
CA VAL A 45 -32.06 -12.50 6.67
C VAL A 45 -32.20 -11.24 7.53
N ALA A 46 -33.41 -10.86 7.93
CA ALA A 46 -33.65 -9.70 8.80
C ALA A 46 -33.03 -9.90 10.20
N ALA A 47 -33.13 -11.10 10.77
CA ALA A 47 -32.49 -11.45 12.03
C ALA A 47 -30.96 -11.38 11.94
N ILE A 48 -30.37 -11.92 10.86
CA ILE A 48 -28.93 -11.82 10.57
C ILE A 48 -28.50 -10.36 10.48
N LYS A 49 -29.22 -9.53 9.70
CA LYS A 49 -28.92 -8.09 9.54
C LYS A 49 -28.96 -7.32 10.85
N THR A 50 -29.98 -7.57 11.68
CA THR A 50 -30.14 -6.90 12.99
C THR A 50 -28.97 -7.25 13.91
N TRP A 51 -28.69 -8.55 14.06
CA TRP A 51 -27.60 -9.03 14.90
C TRP A 51 -26.24 -8.49 14.45
N LEU A 52 -25.97 -8.51 13.14
CA LEU A 52 -24.73 -7.99 12.56
C LEU A 52 -24.57 -6.48 12.75
N SER A 53 -25.65 -5.71 12.58
CA SER A 53 -25.60 -4.26 12.68
C SER A 53 -25.13 -3.79 14.06
N GLU A 54 -25.62 -4.43 15.13
CA GLU A 54 -25.21 -4.15 16.52
C GLU A 54 -23.73 -4.48 16.76
N ARG A 55 -23.23 -5.61 16.23
CA ARG A 55 -21.83 -6.01 16.43
C ARG A 55 -20.87 -5.16 15.60
N VAL A 56 -21.27 -4.81 14.38
CA VAL A 56 -20.52 -3.86 13.54
C VAL A 56 -20.44 -2.49 14.23
N ASP A 57 -21.51 -2.03 14.89
CA ASP A 57 -21.45 -0.82 15.71
C ASP A 57 -20.41 -0.92 16.82
N ALA A 58 -20.47 -1.97 17.63
CA ALA A 58 -19.53 -2.18 18.72
C ALA A 58 -18.07 -2.24 18.23
N VAL A 59 -17.81 -2.93 17.11
CA VAL A 59 -16.47 -2.95 16.51
C VAL A 59 -16.03 -1.54 16.08
N GLY A 60 -16.93 -0.78 15.46
CA GLY A 60 -16.66 0.56 14.95
C GLY A 60 -16.43 1.61 16.04
N GLN A 61 -17.18 1.54 17.15
CA GLN A 61 -17.04 2.43 18.30
C GLN A 61 -15.72 2.20 19.04
N GLY A 62 -15.26 0.95 19.07
CA GLY A 62 -13.93 0.64 19.56
C GLY A 62 -13.76 0.72 21.07
N ASP A 63 -14.88 0.58 21.80
CA ASP A 63 -14.96 0.57 23.25
C ASP A 63 -14.59 -0.82 23.83
N ALA A 64 -14.85 -1.01 25.13
CA ALA A 64 -14.56 -2.26 25.83
C ALA A 64 -15.25 -3.49 25.21
N GLY A 65 -16.37 -3.31 24.48
CA GLY A 65 -17.10 -4.39 23.81
C GLY A 65 -16.58 -4.76 22.43
N SER A 66 -15.71 -3.94 21.83
CA SER A 66 -15.21 -4.12 20.45
C SER A 66 -14.52 -5.48 20.23
N GLY A 67 -13.69 -5.92 21.17
CA GLY A 67 -12.96 -7.19 21.08
C GLY A 67 -13.88 -8.41 21.17
N GLU A 68 -14.91 -8.33 22.03
CA GLU A 68 -15.93 -9.37 22.13
C GLU A 68 -16.79 -9.42 20.86
N ALA A 69 -17.26 -8.27 20.37
CA ALA A 69 -18.04 -8.18 19.14
C ALA A 69 -17.29 -8.76 17.92
N LEU A 70 -15.99 -8.46 17.79
CA LEU A 70 -15.15 -9.04 16.74
C LEU A 70 -15.03 -10.56 16.87
N THR A 71 -14.90 -11.07 18.10
CA THR A 71 -14.86 -12.51 18.37
C THR A 71 -16.19 -13.17 18.00
N GLN A 72 -17.31 -12.58 18.42
CA GLN A 72 -18.65 -13.05 18.08
C GLN A 72 -18.85 -13.10 16.56
N LEU A 73 -18.47 -12.05 15.83
CA LEU A 73 -18.56 -12.01 14.36
C LEU A 73 -17.75 -13.14 13.70
N ARG A 74 -16.52 -13.39 14.16
CA ARG A 74 -15.66 -14.45 13.63
C ARG A 74 -16.23 -15.84 13.90
N THR A 75 -16.67 -16.10 15.13
CA THR A 75 -17.27 -17.39 15.51
C THR A 75 -18.64 -17.60 14.86
N ALA A 76 -19.34 -16.52 14.52
CA ALA A 76 -20.63 -16.60 13.85
C ALA A 76 -20.52 -16.86 12.34
N TYR A 77 -19.39 -16.55 11.72
CA TYR A 77 -19.16 -16.75 10.30
C TYR A 77 -18.85 -18.22 9.93
N ASP A 78 -19.72 -19.13 10.37
CA ASP A 78 -19.72 -20.52 9.95
C ASP A 78 -21.15 -21.02 9.72
N GLY A 79 -21.33 -22.00 8.83
CA GLY A 79 -22.65 -22.48 8.40
C GLY A 79 -22.73 -22.83 6.91
N THR A 80 -23.95 -23.00 6.42
CA THR A 80 -24.24 -23.30 5.01
C THR A 80 -23.76 -22.19 4.06
N PRO A 81 -23.57 -22.48 2.75
CA PRO A 81 -23.23 -21.46 1.76
C PRO A 81 -24.21 -20.28 1.75
N ALA A 82 -25.52 -20.55 1.78
CA ALA A 82 -26.57 -19.52 1.81
C ALA A 82 -26.45 -18.62 3.06
N PHE A 83 -26.11 -19.19 4.21
CA PHE A 83 -25.86 -18.42 5.42
C PHE A 83 -24.61 -17.54 5.30
N LYS A 84 -23.49 -18.08 4.84
CA LYS A 84 -22.24 -17.33 4.67
C LYS A 84 -22.40 -16.17 3.69
N GLU A 85 -23.13 -16.38 2.60
CA GLU A 85 -23.46 -15.34 1.62
C GLU A 85 -24.30 -14.21 2.26
N ALA A 86 -25.41 -14.55 2.92
CA ALA A 86 -26.26 -13.56 3.59
C ALA A 86 -25.52 -12.82 4.71
N PHE A 87 -24.70 -13.53 5.49
CA PHE A 87 -23.89 -12.97 6.56
C PHE A 87 -22.86 -11.97 6.02
N ALA A 88 -22.14 -12.34 4.97
CA ALA A 88 -21.14 -11.48 4.36
C ALA A 88 -21.78 -10.24 3.71
N ALA A 89 -22.88 -10.42 2.97
CA ALA A 89 -23.63 -9.33 2.35
C ALA A 89 -24.15 -8.34 3.41
N ALA A 90 -24.77 -8.83 4.47
CA ALA A 90 -25.28 -8.00 5.56
C ALA A 90 -24.14 -7.29 6.34
N THR A 91 -22.99 -7.95 6.52
CA THR A 91 -21.83 -7.32 7.16
C THR A 91 -21.27 -6.18 6.29
N ILE A 92 -21.13 -6.41 4.98
CA ILE A 92 -20.67 -5.39 4.02
C ILE A 92 -21.64 -4.21 3.97
N GLU A 93 -22.95 -4.46 3.94
CA GLU A 93 -23.99 -3.44 3.99
C GLU A 93 -23.90 -2.60 5.27
N ALA A 94 -23.81 -3.26 6.43
CA ALA A 94 -23.70 -2.58 7.73
C ALA A 94 -22.41 -1.74 7.83
N VAL A 95 -21.27 -2.25 7.35
CA VAL A 95 -20.01 -1.50 7.34
C VAL A 95 -20.09 -0.30 6.39
N ARG A 96 -20.64 -0.49 5.18
CA ARG A 96 -20.77 0.57 4.18
C ARG A 96 -21.56 1.76 4.73
N GLY A 97 -22.64 1.50 5.47
CA GLY A 97 -23.45 2.54 6.10
C GLY A 97 -22.75 3.31 7.23
N LYS A 98 -21.60 2.84 7.74
CA LYS A 98 -21.02 3.32 9.00
C LYS A 98 -19.58 3.81 8.92
N TYR A 99 -18.72 3.21 8.09
CA TYR A 99 -17.27 3.49 8.15
C TYR A 99 -16.93 4.98 7.87
N LYS A 100 -17.74 5.68 7.07
CA LYS A 100 -17.58 7.13 6.82
C LYS A 100 -18.00 8.00 8.00
N LEU A 101 -18.86 7.50 8.88
CA LEU A 101 -19.39 8.24 10.05
C LEU A 101 -18.49 8.11 11.29
N LEU A 102 -17.60 7.12 11.29
CA LEU A 102 -16.71 6.83 12.41
C LEU A 102 -15.44 7.67 12.39
N LYS A 103 -14.74 7.73 13.53
CA LYS A 103 -13.37 8.23 13.60
C LYS A 103 -12.40 7.31 12.83
N THR A 104 -11.22 7.83 12.53
CA THR A 104 -10.15 7.15 11.76
C THR A 104 -9.92 5.70 12.18
N ASP A 105 -9.76 5.42 13.47
CA ASP A 105 -9.50 4.06 13.96
C ASP A 105 -10.71 3.13 13.79
N GLY A 106 -11.92 3.64 14.02
CA GLY A 106 -13.17 2.89 13.83
C GLY A 106 -13.39 2.52 12.38
N ALA A 107 -13.18 3.49 11.47
CA ALA A 107 -13.25 3.26 10.02
C ALA A 107 -12.24 2.18 9.57
N ALA A 108 -10.99 2.31 10.01
CA ALA A 108 -9.94 1.34 9.69
C ALA A 108 -10.28 -0.07 10.18
N ARG A 109 -10.82 -0.21 11.40
CA ARG A 109 -11.25 -1.50 11.97
C ARG A 109 -12.39 -2.14 11.17
N LEU A 110 -13.38 -1.36 10.76
CA LEU A 110 -14.49 -1.90 9.97
C LEU A 110 -14.03 -2.35 8.57
N LEU A 111 -13.10 -1.63 7.93
CA LEU A 111 -12.53 -2.06 6.65
C LEU A 111 -11.69 -3.34 6.79
N ILE A 112 -10.96 -3.50 7.90
CA ILE A 112 -10.28 -4.75 8.22
C ILE A 112 -11.30 -5.89 8.36
N LEU A 113 -12.41 -5.68 9.08
CA LEU A 113 -13.48 -6.67 9.22
C LEU A 113 -13.98 -7.16 7.84
N VAL A 114 -14.25 -6.24 6.90
CA VAL A 114 -14.67 -6.58 5.53
C VAL A 114 -13.66 -7.51 4.85
N SER A 115 -12.36 -7.20 4.96
CA SER A 115 -11.32 -8.04 4.37
C SER A 115 -11.24 -9.46 4.96
N THR A 116 -11.56 -9.60 6.25
CA THR A 116 -11.51 -10.91 6.95
C THR A 116 -12.64 -11.86 6.55
N LEU A 117 -13.71 -11.37 5.93
CA LEU A 117 -14.79 -12.22 5.40
C LEU A 117 -14.33 -13.10 4.23
N GLY A 118 -13.28 -12.67 3.52
CA GLY A 118 -12.71 -13.45 2.42
C GLY A 118 -13.63 -13.58 1.20
N VAL A 119 -14.59 -12.67 1.02
CA VAL A 119 -15.54 -12.65 -0.11
C VAL A 119 -15.18 -11.58 -1.13
N ALA A 120 -15.41 -11.85 -2.42
CA ALA A 120 -15.06 -10.93 -3.51
C ALA A 120 -15.87 -9.62 -3.46
N ASP A 121 -17.13 -9.68 -3.02
CA ASP A 121 -18.03 -8.51 -2.92
C ASP A 121 -17.51 -7.42 -1.97
N GLY A 122 -16.71 -7.81 -0.97
CA GLY A 122 -16.03 -6.88 -0.08
C GLY A 122 -15.03 -5.98 -0.82
N GLY A 123 -14.52 -6.43 -1.98
CA GLY A 123 -13.60 -5.69 -2.82
C GLY A 123 -14.15 -4.36 -3.31
N SER A 124 -15.46 -4.27 -3.60
CA SER A 124 -16.09 -3.02 -4.05
C SER A 124 -16.04 -1.95 -2.96
N LEU A 125 -16.33 -2.32 -1.71
CA LEU A 125 -16.30 -1.41 -0.58
C LEU A 125 -14.87 -0.97 -0.24
N LEU A 126 -13.91 -1.90 -0.31
CA LEU A 126 -12.50 -1.57 -0.10
C LEU A 126 -11.96 -0.66 -1.22
N ALA A 127 -12.34 -0.91 -2.47
CA ALA A 127 -12.01 -0.03 -3.60
C ALA A 127 -12.57 1.39 -3.40
N GLU A 128 -13.81 1.52 -2.92
CA GLU A 128 -14.40 2.82 -2.57
C GLU A 128 -13.60 3.53 -1.48
N ALA A 129 -13.19 2.80 -0.43
CA ALA A 129 -12.47 3.35 0.71
C ALA A 129 -11.04 3.83 0.39
N LEU A 130 -10.48 3.50 -0.78
CA LEU A 130 -9.23 4.11 -1.27
C LEU A 130 -9.36 5.60 -1.61
N ALA A 131 -10.58 6.09 -1.83
CA ALA A 131 -10.86 7.51 -2.03
C ALA A 131 -11.15 8.27 -0.72
N ASP A 132 -11.11 7.58 0.43
CA ASP A 132 -11.34 8.20 1.73
C ASP A 132 -10.25 9.22 2.07
N GLU A 133 -10.60 10.31 2.75
CA GLU A 133 -9.65 11.37 3.13
C GLU A 133 -8.64 10.90 4.19
N ARG A 134 -8.97 9.86 4.95
CA ARG A 134 -8.17 9.37 6.09
C ARG A 134 -7.16 8.33 5.62
N ALA A 135 -5.87 8.59 5.84
CA ALA A 135 -4.79 7.66 5.45
C ALA A 135 -4.96 6.25 6.04
N ALA A 136 -5.44 6.11 7.27
CA ALA A 136 -5.67 4.79 7.88
C ALA A 136 -6.77 3.98 7.18
N ALA A 137 -7.82 4.65 6.70
CA ALA A 137 -8.89 4.00 5.94
C ALA A 137 -8.34 3.49 4.59
N ARG A 138 -7.60 4.34 3.87
CA ARG A 138 -6.93 3.95 2.62
C ARG A 138 -5.91 2.83 2.82
N PHE A 139 -5.13 2.86 3.91
CA PHE A 139 -4.21 1.78 4.28
C PHE A 139 -4.94 0.46 4.49
N SER A 140 -5.99 0.45 5.32
CA SER A 140 -6.81 -0.75 5.57
C SER A 140 -7.47 -1.26 4.29
N ALA A 141 -7.95 -0.36 3.44
CA ALA A 141 -8.52 -0.68 2.14
C ALA A 141 -7.52 -1.37 1.21
N ALA A 142 -6.33 -0.78 1.02
CA ALA A 142 -5.27 -1.36 0.20
C ALA A 142 -4.78 -2.70 0.75
N ALA A 143 -4.59 -2.81 2.07
CA ALA A 143 -4.23 -4.06 2.73
C ALA A 143 -5.32 -5.14 2.52
N GLY A 144 -6.59 -4.76 2.65
CA GLY A 144 -7.73 -5.63 2.42
C GLY A 144 -7.79 -6.14 0.97
N LEU A 145 -7.63 -5.24 -0.01
CA LEU A 145 -7.57 -5.62 -1.43
C LEU A 145 -6.40 -6.55 -1.73
N ARG A 146 -5.24 -6.34 -1.11
CA ARG A 146 -4.09 -7.25 -1.22
C ARG A 146 -4.43 -8.66 -0.71
N THR A 147 -5.12 -8.75 0.42
CA THR A 147 -5.57 -10.03 1.01
C THR A 147 -6.62 -10.70 0.12
N LEU A 148 -7.51 -9.93 -0.50
CA LEU A 148 -8.58 -10.44 -1.35
C LEU A 148 -8.14 -10.77 -2.78
N ARG A 149 -6.90 -10.47 -3.21
CA ARG A 149 -6.39 -10.76 -4.58
C ARG A 149 -6.81 -12.15 -5.12
N PRO A 150 -6.63 -13.27 -4.38
CA PRO A 150 -7.03 -14.59 -4.88
C PRO A 150 -8.54 -14.70 -5.13
N ARG A 151 -9.35 -14.09 -4.27
CA ARG A 151 -10.82 -14.14 -4.35
C ARG A 151 -11.35 -13.25 -5.47
N LEU A 152 -10.75 -12.09 -5.67
CA LEU A 152 -11.08 -11.19 -6.79
C LEU A 152 -10.72 -11.83 -8.13
N ALA A 153 -9.56 -12.48 -8.23
CA ALA A 153 -9.15 -13.20 -9.42
C ALA A 153 -10.11 -14.36 -9.77
N LEU A 154 -10.54 -15.13 -8.76
CA LEU A 154 -11.51 -16.21 -8.93
C LEU A 154 -12.92 -15.71 -9.30
N ALA A 155 -13.33 -14.55 -8.80
CA ALA A 155 -14.64 -13.96 -9.08
C ALA A 155 -14.74 -13.35 -10.49
N GLY A 156 -13.61 -13.06 -11.13
CA GLY A 156 -13.54 -12.69 -12.54
C GLY A 156 -12.86 -11.35 -12.81
N GLY A 157 -12.58 -11.09 -14.09
CA GLY A 157 -11.80 -9.93 -14.54
C GLY A 157 -12.38 -8.59 -14.11
N GLU A 158 -13.70 -8.45 -14.02
CA GLU A 158 -14.35 -7.20 -13.61
C GLU A 158 -13.97 -6.78 -12.17
N TYR A 159 -13.90 -7.73 -11.24
CA TYR A 159 -13.49 -7.47 -9.85
C TYR A 159 -12.03 -7.01 -9.78
N VAL A 160 -11.17 -7.66 -10.57
CA VAL A 160 -9.74 -7.29 -10.67
C VAL A 160 -9.60 -5.89 -11.27
N SER A 161 -10.28 -5.61 -12.38
CA SER A 161 -10.21 -4.30 -13.04
C SER A 161 -10.68 -3.16 -12.15
N ARG A 162 -11.79 -3.33 -11.42
CA ARG A 162 -12.29 -2.32 -10.48
C ARG A 162 -11.30 -2.07 -9.33
N ALA A 163 -10.73 -3.13 -8.76
CA ALA A 163 -9.72 -3.03 -7.71
C ALA A 163 -8.45 -2.32 -8.20
N LEU A 164 -7.96 -2.66 -9.38
CA LEU A 164 -6.79 -2.02 -10.00
C LEU A 164 -7.02 -0.55 -10.29
N GLN A 165 -8.18 -0.19 -10.82
CA GLN A 165 -8.54 1.20 -11.08
C GLN A 165 -8.51 2.01 -9.79
N ALA A 166 -9.13 1.51 -8.72
CA ALA A 166 -9.15 2.20 -7.43
C ALA A 166 -7.74 2.32 -6.81
N LEU A 167 -6.92 1.26 -6.88
CA LEU A 167 -5.53 1.28 -6.41
C LEU A 167 -4.69 2.30 -7.19
N ARG A 168 -4.86 2.35 -8.52
CA ARG A 168 -4.20 3.35 -9.38
C ARG A 168 -4.61 4.77 -8.99
N ASP A 169 -5.90 5.03 -8.92
CA ASP A 169 -6.42 6.38 -8.71
C ASP A 169 -6.10 6.88 -7.27
N GLY A 170 -6.13 5.99 -6.28
CA GLY A 170 -5.68 6.25 -4.91
C GLY A 170 -4.16 6.46 -4.83
N GLY A 171 -3.37 5.60 -5.48
CA GLY A 171 -1.91 5.67 -5.47
C GLY A 171 -1.35 6.96 -6.06
N LYS A 172 -1.96 7.49 -7.13
CA LYS A 172 -1.58 8.78 -7.75
C LYS A 172 -1.65 9.96 -6.77
N LYS A 173 -2.56 9.90 -5.78
CA LYS A 173 -2.85 10.98 -4.83
C LYS A 173 -2.29 10.73 -3.43
N GLU A 174 -1.72 9.56 -3.18
CA GLU A 174 -1.30 9.18 -1.84
C GLU A 174 -0.07 9.96 -1.36
N THR A 175 -0.13 10.42 -0.12
CA THR A 175 0.91 11.21 0.55
C THR A 175 1.54 10.48 1.73
N SER A 176 0.91 9.39 2.20
CA SER A 176 1.44 8.49 3.22
C SER A 176 2.35 7.43 2.60
N ARG A 177 3.65 7.45 2.97
CA ARG A 177 4.64 6.44 2.55
C ARG A 177 4.11 5.01 2.71
N ARG A 178 3.71 4.67 3.93
CA ARG A 178 3.25 3.32 4.28
C ARG A 178 2.01 2.90 3.49
N THR A 179 1.11 3.84 3.21
CA THR A 179 -0.10 3.56 2.42
C THR A 179 0.23 3.34 0.94
N LEU A 180 1.14 4.13 0.39
CA LEU A 180 1.57 3.97 -1.00
C LEU A 180 2.32 2.65 -1.21
N GLU A 181 3.19 2.25 -0.26
CA GLU A 181 3.86 0.95 -0.29
C GLU A 181 2.87 -0.22 -0.35
N ILE A 182 1.79 -0.18 0.46
CA ILE A 182 0.79 -1.26 0.44
C ILE A 182 -0.07 -1.22 -0.83
N ILE A 183 -0.34 -0.03 -1.39
CA ILE A 183 -1.01 0.12 -2.69
C ILE A 183 -0.19 -0.59 -3.78
N TYR A 184 1.12 -0.31 -3.89
CA TYR A 184 1.99 -0.99 -4.86
C TYR A 184 1.92 -2.51 -4.72
N ARG A 185 2.04 -3.02 -3.49
CA ARG A 185 1.97 -4.47 -3.22
C ARG A 185 0.60 -5.07 -3.54
N ALA A 186 -0.48 -4.30 -3.41
CA ALA A 186 -1.82 -4.75 -3.74
C ALA A 186 -2.07 -4.84 -5.25
N MET A 187 -1.30 -4.12 -6.08
CA MET A 187 -1.43 -4.12 -7.54
C MET A 187 -0.78 -5.35 -8.20
N SER A 188 0.26 -5.94 -7.61
CA SER A 188 0.86 -7.16 -8.14
C SER A 188 -0.07 -8.36 -7.92
N TYR A 189 -0.33 -9.18 -8.93
CA TYR A 189 -0.99 -10.49 -8.79
C TYR A 189 -0.05 -11.63 -9.20
N ALA A 190 1.22 -11.33 -9.48
CA ALA A 190 2.20 -12.28 -10.02
C ALA A 190 2.48 -13.48 -9.11
N GLU A 191 2.21 -13.36 -7.81
CA GLU A 191 2.41 -14.41 -6.80
C GLU A 191 1.26 -15.43 -6.75
N LEU A 192 0.16 -15.23 -7.48
CA LEU A 192 -0.98 -16.14 -7.47
C LEU A 192 -0.70 -17.41 -8.29
N PRO A 193 -1.26 -18.58 -7.93
CA PRO A 193 -1.08 -19.83 -8.69
C PRO A 193 -1.59 -19.76 -10.14
N SER A 194 -2.60 -18.93 -10.39
CA SER A 194 -3.07 -18.56 -11.74
C SER A 194 -3.27 -17.05 -11.76
N PRO A 195 -2.21 -16.28 -12.08
CA PRO A 195 -2.30 -14.84 -12.11
C PRO A 195 -3.22 -14.40 -13.28
N PRO A 196 -4.05 -13.36 -13.10
CA PRO A 196 -4.70 -12.67 -14.21
C PRO A 196 -3.66 -12.14 -15.22
N ASP A 197 -4.13 -11.71 -16.41
CA ASP A 197 -3.27 -11.05 -17.40
C ASP A 197 -2.45 -9.94 -16.75
N PRO A 198 -1.10 -9.97 -16.80
CA PRO A 198 -0.26 -8.97 -16.16
C PRO A 198 -0.33 -7.58 -16.81
N LYS A 199 -0.83 -7.44 -18.05
CA LYS A 199 -0.83 -6.16 -18.78
C LYS A 199 -1.62 -5.05 -18.08
N PRO A 200 -2.90 -5.24 -17.66
CA PRO A 200 -3.63 -4.20 -16.91
C PRO A 200 -2.96 -3.82 -15.58
N HIS A 201 -2.30 -4.77 -14.92
CA HIS A 201 -1.58 -4.52 -13.67
C HIS A 201 -0.35 -3.63 -13.91
N ALA A 202 0.43 -3.98 -14.93
CA ALA A 202 1.62 -3.25 -15.35
C ALA A 202 1.25 -1.80 -15.75
N ALA A 203 0.25 -1.63 -16.62
CA ALA A 203 -0.24 -0.33 -17.04
C ALA A 203 -0.72 0.53 -15.86
N ALA A 204 -1.52 -0.05 -14.95
CA ALA A 204 -1.99 0.65 -13.77
C ALA A 204 -0.85 1.09 -12.85
N LEU A 205 0.16 0.22 -12.64
CA LEU A 205 1.33 0.55 -11.83
C LEU A 205 2.18 1.66 -12.46
N LEU A 206 2.44 1.59 -13.76
CA LEU A 206 3.19 2.61 -14.49
C LEU A 206 2.51 3.97 -14.39
N ASP A 207 1.19 4.01 -14.54
CA ASP A 207 0.37 5.19 -14.36
C ASP A 207 0.56 5.86 -12.98
N VAL A 208 0.68 5.06 -11.91
CA VAL A 208 1.01 5.58 -10.58
C VAL A 208 2.43 6.14 -10.59
N LEU A 209 3.40 5.32 -10.99
CA LEU A 209 4.81 5.68 -10.97
C LEU A 209 5.14 6.94 -11.79
N GLU A 210 4.47 7.16 -12.93
CA GLU A 210 4.61 8.38 -13.73
C GLU A 210 4.08 9.61 -12.99
N SER A 211 2.88 9.51 -12.40
CA SER A 211 2.33 10.59 -11.58
C SER A 211 3.23 10.94 -10.41
N ARG A 212 3.94 9.94 -9.87
CA ARG A 212 4.90 10.11 -8.78
C ARG A 212 6.19 10.74 -9.30
N ALA A 213 6.73 10.27 -10.43
CA ALA A 213 7.92 10.81 -11.08
C ALA A 213 7.78 12.31 -11.42
N GLU A 214 6.57 12.80 -11.72
CA GLU A 214 6.31 14.23 -11.87
C GLU A 214 6.46 15.03 -10.57
N GLN A 215 6.19 14.42 -9.40
CA GLN A 215 6.46 15.05 -8.10
C GLN A 215 7.96 15.12 -7.83
N TYR A 216 8.70 14.05 -8.17
CA TYR A 216 10.17 14.02 -8.10
C TYR A 216 10.81 15.09 -8.98
N ALA A 217 10.33 15.27 -10.21
CA ALA A 217 10.82 16.30 -11.13
C ALA A 217 10.61 17.73 -10.60
N LYS A 218 9.56 17.95 -9.79
CA LYS A 218 9.22 19.24 -9.16
C LYS A 218 9.81 19.41 -7.77
N LEU A 219 10.61 18.46 -7.28
CA LEU A 219 11.16 18.43 -5.92
C LEU A 219 10.07 18.50 -4.82
N ALA A 220 8.84 18.06 -5.12
CA ALA A 220 7.66 18.16 -4.26
C ALA A 220 7.14 16.77 -3.88
N VAL A 221 8.06 15.88 -3.50
CA VAL A 221 7.76 14.47 -3.23
C VAL A 221 7.03 14.32 -1.90
N SER A 222 5.74 13.96 -1.99
CA SER A 222 5.02 13.41 -0.83
C SER A 222 5.41 11.93 -0.63
N ALA A 223 5.19 11.29 0.53
CA ALA A 223 5.41 9.84 0.70
C ALA A 223 6.85 9.31 0.40
N GLU A 224 7.89 10.12 0.63
CA GLU A 224 9.29 9.79 0.29
C GLU A 224 9.72 8.38 0.78
N GLY A 225 10.32 7.61 -0.12
CA GLY A 225 10.80 6.24 0.14
C GLY A 225 9.84 5.11 -0.26
N ALA A 226 8.57 5.39 -0.53
CA ALA A 226 7.61 4.35 -0.93
C ALA A 226 7.87 3.79 -2.33
N ASP A 227 8.40 4.61 -3.23
CA ASP A 227 8.53 4.29 -4.65
C ASP A 227 9.57 3.18 -4.94
N VAL A 228 10.44 2.83 -3.97
CA VAL A 228 11.28 1.62 -4.04
C VAL A 228 10.42 0.38 -4.25
N VAL A 229 9.36 0.24 -3.44
CA VAL A 229 8.41 -0.88 -3.54
C VAL A 229 7.67 -0.83 -4.88
N GLY A 230 7.41 0.36 -5.41
CA GLY A 230 6.81 0.54 -6.72
C GLY A 230 7.70 0.01 -7.86
N LEU A 231 9.00 0.32 -7.83
CA LEU A 231 9.98 -0.17 -8.80
C LEU A 231 10.21 -1.69 -8.68
N GLU A 232 10.27 -2.24 -7.46
CA GLU A 232 10.30 -3.70 -7.22
C GLU A 232 9.06 -4.39 -7.79
N THR A 233 7.88 -3.78 -7.59
CA THR A 233 6.61 -4.29 -8.12
C THR A 233 6.62 -4.25 -9.65
N ALA A 234 7.21 -3.22 -10.26
CA ALA A 234 7.37 -3.14 -11.71
C ALA A 234 8.29 -4.24 -12.25
N ALA A 235 9.35 -4.59 -11.53
CA ALA A 235 10.21 -5.71 -11.87
C ALA A 235 9.43 -7.05 -11.91
N ALA A 236 8.56 -7.27 -10.91
CA ALA A 236 7.71 -8.46 -10.86
C ALA A 236 6.67 -8.50 -12.00
N LEU A 237 6.26 -7.35 -12.52
CA LEU A 237 5.30 -7.20 -13.62
C LEU A 237 5.96 -7.03 -15.00
N LYS A 238 7.27 -7.27 -15.14
CA LYS A 238 8.03 -6.97 -16.37
C LYS A 238 7.45 -7.57 -17.66
N ALA A 239 6.82 -8.75 -17.57
CA ALA A 239 6.21 -9.43 -18.70
C ALA A 239 4.92 -8.74 -19.20
N GLY A 240 4.31 -7.89 -18.37
CA GLY A 240 3.12 -7.12 -18.71
C GLY A 240 3.41 -5.80 -19.44
N PHE A 241 4.65 -5.32 -19.48
CA PHE A 241 5.01 -4.08 -20.17
C PHE A 241 5.34 -4.33 -21.64
N SER A 242 4.73 -3.52 -22.51
CA SER A 242 5.20 -3.31 -23.89
C SER A 242 6.55 -2.59 -23.91
N ASP A 243 7.24 -2.58 -25.04
CA ASP A 243 8.54 -1.91 -25.14
C ASP A 243 8.43 -0.39 -24.98
N GLU A 244 7.30 0.20 -25.39
CA GLU A 244 7.03 1.62 -25.14
C GLU A 244 6.81 1.90 -23.66
N GLU A 245 6.08 1.04 -22.96
CA GLU A 245 5.90 1.16 -21.51
C GLU A 245 7.21 0.94 -20.74
N LYS A 246 8.10 0.06 -21.22
CA LYS A 246 9.45 -0.10 -20.64
C LYS A 246 10.28 1.17 -20.80
N LYS A 247 10.20 1.86 -21.95
CA LYS A 247 10.86 3.17 -22.14
C LYS A 247 10.30 4.22 -21.19
N ARG A 248 8.98 4.30 -21.03
CA ARG A 248 8.32 5.19 -20.06
C ARG A 248 8.74 4.88 -18.63
N LEU A 249 8.82 3.60 -18.26
CA LEU A 249 9.33 3.17 -16.96
C LEU A 249 10.81 3.57 -16.75
N ALA A 250 11.64 3.53 -17.80
CA ALA A 250 13.02 4.01 -17.72
C ALA A 250 13.07 5.53 -17.44
N VAL A 251 12.20 6.33 -18.07
CA VAL A 251 12.07 7.76 -17.78
C VAL A 251 11.66 8.01 -16.33
N VAL A 252 10.72 7.22 -15.81
CA VAL A 252 10.32 7.27 -14.38
C VAL A 252 11.51 7.01 -13.47
N ALA A 253 12.22 5.89 -13.67
CA ALA A 253 13.37 5.52 -12.84
C ALA A 253 14.48 6.57 -12.91
N ALA A 254 14.73 7.16 -14.09
CA ALA A 254 15.68 8.24 -14.27
C ALA A 254 15.31 9.52 -13.49
N LYS A 255 14.03 9.93 -13.51
CA LYS A 255 13.55 11.08 -12.71
C LYS A 255 13.72 10.84 -11.22
N MET A 256 13.40 9.64 -10.74
CA MET A 256 13.57 9.25 -9.34
C MET A 256 15.05 9.20 -8.93
N LEU A 257 15.91 8.60 -9.75
CA LEU A 257 17.37 8.55 -9.52
C LEU A 257 17.96 9.95 -9.44
N ARG A 258 17.65 10.83 -10.41
CA ARG A 258 18.11 12.22 -10.43
C ARG A 258 17.75 12.96 -9.14
N TYR A 259 16.50 12.88 -8.71
CA TYR A 259 16.06 13.51 -7.46
C TYR A 259 16.81 12.92 -6.26
N ALA A 260 16.89 11.58 -6.17
CA ALA A 260 17.51 10.90 -5.03
C ALA A 260 19.00 11.28 -4.91
N VAL A 261 19.73 11.32 -6.03
CA VAL A 261 21.12 11.79 -6.07
C VAL A 261 21.20 13.24 -5.63
N TRP A 262 20.41 14.14 -6.22
CA TRP A 262 20.39 15.56 -5.84
C TRP A 262 20.16 15.72 -4.32
N ARG A 263 19.15 15.03 -3.78
CA ARG A 263 18.81 15.08 -2.36
C ARG A 263 19.95 14.55 -1.47
N TYR A 264 20.69 13.55 -1.95
CA TYR A 264 21.83 12.98 -1.25
C TYR A 264 23.07 13.88 -1.26
N VAL A 265 23.42 14.46 -2.42
CA VAL A 265 24.73 15.11 -2.63
C VAL A 265 24.70 16.64 -2.71
N ALA A 266 23.56 17.26 -3.04
CA ALA A 266 23.51 18.67 -3.47
C ALA A 266 22.32 19.51 -2.96
N GLY A 267 21.33 18.92 -2.29
CA GLY A 267 20.22 19.70 -1.72
C GLY A 267 20.66 20.62 -0.58
N ASP A 268 19.82 21.59 -0.21
CA ASP A 268 20.07 22.61 0.84
C ASP A 268 20.57 22.02 2.17
N ALA A 269 20.13 20.78 2.47
CA ALA A 269 20.64 19.94 3.54
C ALA A 269 20.91 18.53 2.97
N PRO A 270 22.12 18.27 2.45
CA PRO A 270 22.39 17.03 1.74
C PRO A 270 22.43 15.85 2.70
N LEU A 271 21.75 14.75 2.34
CA LEU A 271 21.60 13.59 3.23
C LEU A 271 22.92 12.87 3.52
N SER A 272 23.93 13.04 2.65
CA SER A 272 25.31 12.58 2.89
C SER A 272 25.95 13.16 4.16
N LYS A 273 25.46 14.30 4.67
CA LYS A 273 25.95 14.92 5.92
C LYS A 273 25.20 14.44 7.17
N VAL A 274 24.15 13.64 7.02
CA VAL A 274 23.42 13.06 8.16
C VAL A 274 24.31 11.99 8.78
N GLY A 275 24.69 12.19 10.04
CA GLY A 275 25.69 11.36 10.74
C GLY A 275 25.47 9.86 10.56
N VAL A 276 26.53 9.15 10.13
CA VAL A 276 26.50 7.71 9.83
C VAL A 276 26.15 6.87 11.07
N LYS A 277 26.42 7.39 12.28
CA LYS A 277 26.12 6.73 13.57
C LYS A 277 24.80 7.18 14.21
N ALA A 278 24.09 8.15 13.65
CA ALA A 278 22.81 8.60 14.19
C ALA A 278 21.75 7.53 13.94
N THR A 279 20.92 7.24 14.93
CA THR A 279 19.73 6.41 14.74
C THR A 279 18.54 7.27 14.32
N ALA A 280 17.49 6.64 13.79
CA ALA A 280 16.23 7.33 13.49
C ALA A 280 15.60 7.99 14.74
N ALA A 281 15.88 7.45 15.93
CA ALA A 281 15.46 8.06 17.20
C ALA A 281 16.20 9.38 17.49
N ASP A 282 17.44 9.52 17.00
CA ASP A 282 18.29 10.70 17.21
C ASP A 282 18.12 11.74 16.10
N ASN A 283 17.84 11.30 14.87
CA ASN A 283 17.64 12.18 13.73
C ASN A 283 16.67 11.55 12.70
N PRO A 284 15.46 12.11 12.50
CA PRO A 284 14.48 11.58 11.55
C PRO A 284 14.96 11.63 10.09
N LEU A 285 16.00 12.41 9.77
CA LEU A 285 16.62 12.41 8.45
C LEU A 285 17.38 11.12 8.14
N VAL A 286 17.68 10.27 9.13
CA VAL A 286 18.30 8.96 8.92
C VAL A 286 17.37 8.05 8.11
N ASP A 287 16.08 8.05 8.41
CA ASP A 287 15.10 7.25 7.65
C ASP A 287 14.95 7.76 6.21
N VAL A 288 15.03 9.08 6.03
CA VAL A 288 15.00 9.71 4.71
C VAL A 288 16.26 9.38 3.91
N ARG A 289 17.45 9.44 4.56
CA ARG A 289 18.72 9.00 3.95
C ARG A 289 18.63 7.55 3.52
N ASN A 290 18.30 6.64 4.42
CA ASN A 290 18.23 5.21 4.13
C ASN A 290 17.22 4.91 2.99
N ALA A 291 16.07 5.59 2.98
CA ALA A 291 15.11 5.47 1.90
C ALA A 291 15.63 6.01 0.56
N THR A 292 16.39 7.11 0.59
CA THR A 292 17.03 7.69 -0.59
C THR A 292 18.11 6.77 -1.16
N GLU A 293 18.93 6.17 -0.30
CA GLU A 293 19.96 5.20 -0.69
C GLU A 293 19.35 3.96 -1.36
N LEU A 294 18.26 3.43 -0.80
CA LEU A 294 17.52 2.33 -1.41
C LEU A 294 16.88 2.72 -2.75
N LEU A 295 16.39 3.95 -2.88
CA LEU A 295 15.84 4.45 -4.14
C LEU A 295 16.92 4.60 -5.22
N ILE A 296 18.12 5.07 -4.87
CA ILE A 296 19.27 5.12 -5.78
C ILE A 296 19.57 3.72 -6.30
N GLU A 297 19.70 2.74 -5.40
CA GLU A 297 20.03 1.36 -5.74
C GLU A 297 18.99 0.71 -6.64
N GLU A 298 17.70 0.80 -6.28
CA GLU A 298 16.66 0.15 -7.07
C GLU A 298 16.42 0.89 -8.40
N ALA A 299 16.49 2.22 -8.45
CA ALA A 299 16.35 2.96 -9.70
C ALA A 299 17.51 2.66 -10.66
N GLU A 300 18.76 2.62 -10.17
CA GLU A 300 19.93 2.27 -10.97
C GLU A 300 19.81 0.85 -11.53
N LYS A 301 19.41 -0.12 -10.70
CA LYS A 301 19.14 -1.50 -11.13
C LYS A 301 18.07 -1.57 -12.21
N ARG A 302 16.95 -0.84 -12.07
CA ARG A 302 15.91 -0.75 -13.11
C ARG A 302 16.46 -0.17 -14.41
N LEU A 303 17.26 0.89 -14.35
CA LEU A 303 17.83 1.52 -15.54
C LEU A 303 18.81 0.61 -16.28
N VAL A 304 19.63 -0.15 -15.57
CA VAL A 304 20.52 -1.16 -16.18
C VAL A 304 19.68 -2.18 -16.95
N GLU A 305 18.63 -2.72 -16.34
CA GLU A 305 17.76 -3.72 -16.97
C GLU A 305 16.98 -3.16 -18.17
N LEU A 306 16.54 -1.91 -18.11
CA LEU A 306 15.67 -1.32 -19.14
C LEU A 306 16.44 -0.69 -20.31
N THR A 307 17.69 -0.26 -20.10
CA THR A 307 18.44 0.53 -21.09
C THR A 307 19.76 -0.10 -21.53
N ALA A 308 20.20 -1.19 -20.88
CA ALA A 308 21.40 -1.96 -21.22
C ALA A 308 22.63 -1.07 -21.55
N PRO A 309 23.12 -0.25 -20.59
CA PRO A 309 24.26 0.62 -20.82
C PRO A 309 25.52 -0.14 -21.25
N SER A 310 26.33 0.49 -22.11
CA SER A 310 27.63 -0.05 -22.51
C SER A 310 28.65 0.05 -21.38
N ASN A 311 29.66 -0.83 -21.38
CA ASN A 311 30.73 -0.79 -20.38
C ASN A 311 31.65 0.44 -20.58
N PRO A 312 32.07 1.12 -19.48
CA PRO A 312 31.67 0.86 -18.10
C PRO A 312 30.25 1.34 -17.80
N ILE A 313 29.47 0.51 -17.10
CA ILE A 313 28.13 0.85 -16.61
C ILE A 313 28.29 1.94 -15.53
N PRO A 314 27.58 3.08 -15.65
CA PRO A 314 27.55 4.07 -14.57
C PRO A 314 27.03 3.44 -13.26
N ASN A 315 27.72 3.70 -12.14
CA ASN A 315 27.45 3.01 -10.87
C ASN A 315 27.55 3.97 -9.67
N ILE A 316 26.46 4.66 -9.38
CA ILE A 316 26.31 5.59 -8.26
C ILE A 316 26.25 4.81 -6.94
N THR A 317 25.55 3.67 -6.91
CA THR A 317 25.37 2.86 -5.70
C THR A 317 26.69 2.43 -5.10
N GLU A 318 27.65 2.05 -5.95
CA GLU A 318 29.00 1.68 -5.53
C GLU A 318 29.76 2.86 -4.92
N GLN A 319 29.71 4.04 -5.53
CA GLN A 319 30.37 5.24 -4.99
C GLN A 319 29.77 5.68 -3.66
N MET A 320 28.45 5.59 -3.54
CA MET A 320 27.72 5.86 -2.30
C MET A 320 28.15 4.90 -1.18
N LYS A 321 28.19 3.59 -1.44
CA LYS A 321 28.49 2.56 -0.43
C LYS A 321 29.98 2.47 -0.05
N LYS A 322 30.91 2.67 -0.99
CA LYS A 322 32.35 2.46 -0.77
C LYS A 322 33.06 3.66 -0.16
N SER A 323 32.78 4.85 -0.65
CA SER A 323 33.57 6.06 -0.33
C SER A 323 32.73 7.21 0.19
N ALA A 324 31.39 7.12 0.10
CA ALA A 324 30.49 8.27 0.27
C ALA A 324 30.97 9.50 -0.50
N ASP A 325 31.68 9.28 -1.62
CA ASP A 325 32.31 10.35 -2.39
C ASP A 325 31.26 11.01 -3.27
N THR A 326 30.70 12.10 -2.73
CA THR A 326 29.68 12.91 -3.41
C THR A 326 30.17 13.48 -4.75
N THR A 327 31.47 13.66 -4.95
CA THR A 327 32.03 14.10 -6.24
C THR A 327 31.94 12.99 -7.26
N GLN A 328 32.36 11.78 -6.90
CA GLN A 328 32.24 10.61 -7.79
C GLN A 328 30.78 10.26 -8.07
N MET A 329 29.88 10.39 -7.10
CA MET A 329 28.44 10.21 -7.35
C MET A 329 27.91 11.18 -8.40
N LYS A 330 28.32 12.46 -8.39
CA LYS A 330 27.93 13.44 -9.43
C LYS A 330 28.47 13.05 -10.80
N ILE A 331 29.74 12.63 -10.89
CA ILE A 331 30.36 12.15 -12.13
C ILE A 331 29.59 10.94 -12.70
N GLN A 332 29.23 9.98 -11.84
CA GLN A 332 28.45 8.81 -12.26
C GLN A 332 27.03 9.21 -12.70
N MET A 333 26.42 10.21 -12.06
CA MET A 333 25.12 10.73 -12.48
C MET A 333 25.18 11.45 -13.83
N ASP A 334 26.25 12.17 -14.14
CA ASP A 334 26.46 12.77 -15.46
C ASP A 334 26.70 11.72 -16.56
N ALA A 335 27.39 10.63 -16.21
CA ALA A 335 27.53 9.46 -17.08
C ALA A 335 26.17 8.80 -17.36
N TRP A 336 25.34 8.63 -16.31
CA TRP A 336 23.94 8.20 -16.46
C TRP A 336 23.14 9.14 -17.35
N ALA A 337 23.19 10.45 -17.12
CA ALA A 337 22.47 11.44 -17.92
C ALA A 337 22.87 11.39 -19.40
N THR A 338 24.16 11.22 -19.69
CA THR A 338 24.68 11.07 -21.06
C THR A 338 24.20 9.78 -21.74
N HIS A 339 24.14 8.68 -20.99
CA HIS A 339 23.56 7.42 -21.49
C HIS A 339 22.05 7.56 -21.75
N LEU A 340 21.30 8.12 -20.79
CA LEU A 340 19.85 8.29 -20.88
C LEU A 340 19.45 9.27 -21.99
N GLN A 341 20.24 10.34 -22.22
CA GLN A 341 20.02 11.24 -23.36
C GLN A 341 20.14 10.50 -24.69
N ARG A 342 21.08 9.55 -24.82
CA ARG A 342 21.23 8.73 -26.02
C ARG A 342 20.11 7.69 -26.16
N ALA A 343 19.75 7.03 -25.06
CA ALA A 343 18.77 5.93 -25.07
C ALA A 343 17.31 6.42 -25.14
N LEU A 344 17.00 7.55 -24.51
CA LEU A 344 15.63 8.06 -24.29
C LEU A 344 15.39 9.45 -24.90
N GLY A 345 16.43 10.15 -25.36
CA GLY A 345 16.31 11.49 -25.93
C GLY A 345 16.07 12.61 -24.92
N MET A 346 16.23 12.36 -23.62
CA MET A 346 15.93 13.31 -22.53
C MET A 346 17.15 13.52 -21.61
N ASP A 347 17.33 14.75 -21.12
CA ASP A 347 18.42 15.10 -20.20
C ASP A 347 17.98 14.95 -18.74
N PHE A 348 18.82 14.31 -17.93
CA PHE A 348 18.58 14.01 -16.53
C PHE A 348 19.71 14.51 -15.61
N ARG A 349 20.56 15.43 -16.06
CA ARG A 349 21.60 16.02 -15.20
C ARG A 349 21.03 16.64 -13.93
N VAL A 350 21.77 16.49 -12.83
CA VAL A 350 21.42 17.12 -11.55
C VAL A 350 21.64 18.64 -11.69
N PRO A 351 20.67 19.49 -11.27
CA PRO A 351 20.89 20.94 -11.26
C PRO A 351 22.10 21.29 -10.40
N GLU A 352 22.94 22.20 -10.86
CA GLU A 352 23.91 22.84 -9.99
C GLU A 352 23.13 23.60 -8.91
N SER A 353 23.47 23.36 -7.64
CA SER A 353 22.93 24.15 -6.54
C SER A 353 23.47 25.57 -6.71
N ASP A 354 22.62 26.51 -7.13
CA ASP A 354 22.92 27.93 -6.98
C ASP A 354 23.28 28.16 -5.51
N GLY A 355 24.55 28.44 -5.21
CA GLY A 355 25.04 28.61 -3.84
C GLY A 355 24.43 29.84 -3.17
N ARG A 356 23.19 29.72 -2.69
CA ARG A 356 22.48 30.72 -1.90
C ARG A 356 22.55 30.42 -0.42
#